data_AF-A0A966BIQ1-F1
#
_entry.id   AF-A0A966BIQ1-F1
#
_cell.length_a   1.000
_cell.length_b   1.000
_cell.length_c   1.000
_cell.angle_alpha   90.00
_cell.angle_beta   90.00
_cell.angle_gamma   90.00
#
_symmetry.space_group_name_H-M   'P 1'
#
loop_
_entity.id
_entity.type
_entity.pdbx_description
1 polymer ?
#
loop_
_entity_poly.entity_id
_entity_poly.type
_entity_poly.pdbx_seq_one_letter_code
_entity_poly.pdbx_strand_id
1 'polypeptide(L)'
;MRIVGIDARFYGPLGKGLGRYTQEVVDRVIEKSKSSSELNLSFVIFLSPENFDEFQLKNERVSKVKLPFRWYSVKEQLLFPFYIKKYNLDLIHFLHFNIPIFCPTKFIVTIHDLILTRFPAIKATTRNKFIYILKNLAYRLVLRRAINNSLKIITISEFTKK
;
A
#
# COMPACT_ATOMS: atom_id res chain seq x y z
N MET A 1 23.50 1.37 1.82
CA MET A 1 22.30 2.24 1.82
C MET A 1 21.09 1.33 1.63
N ARG A 2 20.08 1.41 2.51
CA ARG A 2 18.88 0.55 2.40
C ARG A 2 17.78 1.26 1.62
N ILE A 3 17.10 0.55 0.74
CA ILE A 3 16.05 1.10 -0.13
C ILE A 3 14.67 0.66 0.40
N VAL A 4 13.86 1.64 0.79
CA VAL A 4 12.52 1.43 1.32
C VAL A 4 11.48 1.90 0.30
N GLY A 5 10.60 0.99 -0.12
CA GLY A 5 9.43 1.33 -0.92
C GLY A 5 8.27 1.78 -0.05
N ILE A 6 7.47 2.75 -0.51
CA ILE A 6 6.18 3.07 0.11
C ILE A 6 5.11 3.05 -0.97
N ASP A 7 4.05 2.25 -0.75
CA ASP A 7 2.86 2.28 -1.60
C ASP A 7 1.96 3.46 -1.20
N ALA A 8 2.07 4.54 -1.97
CA ALA A 8 1.41 5.81 -1.76
C ALA A 8 0.40 6.12 -2.89
N ARG A 9 -0.20 5.11 -3.53
CA ARG A 9 -1.20 5.34 -4.59
C ARG A 9 -2.49 6.03 -4.12
N PHE A 10 -2.71 6.16 -2.81
CA PHE A 10 -3.76 7.01 -2.25
C PHE A 10 -3.29 8.41 -1.82
N TYR A 11 -2.00 8.73 -1.97
CA TYR A 11 -1.43 10.03 -1.58
C TYR A 11 -2.28 11.19 -2.10
N GLY A 12 -2.48 12.18 -1.24
CA GLY A 12 -3.13 13.44 -1.59
C GLY A 12 -4.63 13.50 -1.30
N PRO A 13 -5.28 14.63 -1.63
CA PRO A 13 -6.66 14.93 -1.27
C PRO A 13 -7.67 14.01 -1.98
N LEU A 14 -7.31 13.44 -3.13
CA LEU A 14 -8.16 12.54 -3.91
C LEU A 14 -8.58 11.30 -3.11
N GLY A 15 -7.69 10.79 -2.24
CA GLY A 15 -7.95 9.63 -1.39
C GLY A 15 -8.79 9.92 -0.15
N LYS A 16 -9.32 11.14 0.02
CA LYS A 16 -10.07 11.60 1.21
C LYS A 16 -9.28 11.29 2.50
N GLY A 17 -9.92 10.74 3.53
CA GLY A 17 -9.27 10.44 4.82
C GLY A 17 -8.09 9.47 4.71
N LEU A 18 -8.19 8.44 3.86
CA LEU A 18 -7.10 7.50 3.60
C LEU A 18 -5.93 8.17 2.89
N GLY A 19 -6.22 9.09 1.97
CA GLY A 19 -5.20 9.82 1.24
C GLY A 19 -4.47 10.84 2.10
N ARG A 20 -5.19 11.55 2.97
CA ARG A 20 -4.58 12.47 3.94
C ARG A 20 -3.67 11.72 4.92
N TYR A 21 -4.11 10.56 5.42
CA TYR A 21 -3.26 9.70 6.26
C TYR A 21 -1.99 9.26 5.50
N THR A 22 -2.16 8.77 4.28
CA THR A 22 -1.05 8.34 3.42
C THR A 22 -0.04 9.48 3.22
N GLN A 23 -0.53 10.68 2.92
CA GLN A 23 0.29 11.87 2.76
C GLN A 23 1.10 12.19 4.02
N GLU A 24 0.44 12.32 5.16
CA GLU A 24 1.11 12.65 6.42
C GLU A 24 2.13 11.59 6.85
N VAL A 25 1.86 10.31 6.62
CA VAL A 25 2.82 9.24 6.90
C VAL A 25 4.03 9.33 5.98
N VAL A 26 3.82 9.47 4.67
CA VAL A 26 4.92 9.56 3.70
C VAL A 26 5.81 10.77 4.00
N ASP A 27 5.20 11.95 4.14
CA ASP A 27 5.94 13.21 4.31
C ASP A 27 6.75 13.20 5.62
N ARG A 28 6.15 12.77 6.74
CA ARG A 28 6.83 12.73 8.05
C ARG A 28 7.88 11.63 8.17
N VAL A 29 7.67 10.46 7.55
CA VAL A 29 8.68 9.39 7.54
C VAL A 29 9.91 9.85 6.79
N ILE A 30 9.74 10.49 5.64
CA ILE A 30 10.86 11.02 4.87
C ILE A 30 11.53 12.17 5.62
N GLU A 31 10.77 13.09 6.20
CA GLU A 31 11.33 14.20 6.98
C GLU A 31 12.16 13.70 8.17
N LYS A 32 11.62 12.77 8.98
CA LYS A 32 12.36 12.18 10.10
C LYS A 32 13.62 11.43 9.66
N SER A 33 13.59 10.78 8.51
CA SER A 33 14.76 10.09 7.97
C SER A 33 15.93 11.04 7.63
N LYS A 34 15.65 12.33 7.38
CA LYS A 34 16.70 13.34 7.15
C LYS A 34 17.46 13.65 8.43
N SER A 35 16.75 13.74 9.56
CA SER A 35 17.35 14.08 10.86
C SER A 35 18.06 12.90 11.52
N SER A 36 17.71 11.67 11.17
CA SER A 36 18.35 10.46 11.68
C SER A 36 19.58 10.08 10.85
N SER A 37 20.72 10.72 11.11
CA SER A 37 22.02 10.46 10.45
C SER A 37 22.50 9.00 10.53
N GLU A 38 22.01 8.25 11.52
CA GLU A 38 22.33 6.83 11.72
C GLU A 38 21.67 5.90 10.70
N LEU A 39 20.54 6.32 10.10
CA LEU A 39 19.76 5.50 9.18
C LEU A 39 20.01 5.94 7.74
N ASN A 40 20.98 5.28 7.08
CA ASN A 40 21.28 5.49 5.67
C ASN A 40 20.19 4.88 4.75
N LEU A 41 19.04 5.56 4.68
CA LEU A 41 17.84 5.16 3.94
C LEU A 41 17.66 5.96 2.65
N SER A 42 17.16 5.28 1.63
CA SER A 42 16.61 5.86 0.40
C SER A 42 15.19 5.37 0.18
N PHE A 43 14.35 6.21 -0.43
CA PHE A 43 12.93 5.93 -0.60
C PHE A 43 12.53 5.84 -2.07
N VAL A 44 11.65 4.87 -2.36
CA VAL A 44 10.97 4.72 -3.64
C VAL A 44 9.47 4.85 -3.37
N ILE A 45 8.88 5.96 -3.79
CA ILE A 45 7.47 6.26 -3.55
C ILE A 45 6.65 5.84 -4.78
N PHE A 46 5.78 4.86 -4.60
CA PHE A 46 4.89 4.41 -5.65
C PHE A 46 3.60 5.22 -5.64
N LEU A 47 3.29 5.86 -6.76
CA LEU A 47 2.18 6.79 -6.93
C LEU A 47 1.28 6.32 -8.06
N SER A 48 0.00 6.69 -7.97
CA SER A 48 -0.94 6.51 -9.07
C SER A 48 -0.73 7.59 -10.13
N PRO A 49 -1.23 7.42 -11.37
CA PRO A 49 -1.12 8.45 -12.40
C PRO A 49 -1.77 9.77 -11.97
N GLU A 50 -2.83 9.70 -11.18
CA GLU A 50 -3.65 10.84 -10.74
C GLU A 50 -2.94 11.69 -9.67
N ASN A 51 -2.14 11.07 -8.79
CA ASN A 51 -1.47 11.78 -7.68
C ASN A 51 0.04 11.94 -7.88
N PHE A 52 0.58 11.51 -9.02
CA PHE A 52 2.02 11.56 -9.28
C PHE A 52 2.60 12.99 -9.26
N ASP A 53 1.80 13.95 -9.71
CA ASP A 53 2.18 15.36 -9.75
C ASP A 53 1.82 16.12 -8.46
N GLU A 54 1.01 15.52 -7.57
CA GLU A 54 0.74 16.08 -6.25
C GLU A 54 1.93 15.89 -5.30
N PHE A 55 2.70 14.81 -5.48
CA PHE A 55 3.92 14.56 -4.70
C PHE A 55 5.09 15.43 -5.19
N GLN A 56 5.42 16.47 -4.40
CA GLN A 56 6.40 17.51 -4.73
C GLN A 56 7.69 17.46 -3.90
N LEU A 57 7.91 16.39 -3.13
CA LEU A 57 9.08 16.31 -2.26
C LEU A 57 10.37 16.13 -3.07
N LYS A 58 11.20 17.17 -3.12
CA LYS A 58 12.53 17.14 -3.76
C LYS A 58 13.57 16.77 -2.72
N ASN A 59 14.08 15.54 -2.80
CA ASN A 59 15.17 15.03 -1.97
C ASN A 59 15.99 14.04 -2.82
N GLU A 60 17.30 14.16 -2.80
CA GLU A 60 18.23 13.29 -3.55
C GLU A 60 18.07 11.80 -3.20
N ARG A 61 17.63 11.50 -1.97
CA ARG A 61 17.39 10.13 -1.48
C ARG A 61 15.98 9.63 -1.74
N VAL A 62 15.14 10.38 -2.46
CA VAL A 62 13.74 10.03 -2.72
C VAL A 62 13.50 9.99 -4.21
N SER A 63 12.99 8.86 -4.69
CA SER A 63 12.54 8.68 -6.07
C SER A 63 11.03 8.43 -6.08
N LYS A 64 10.35 8.96 -7.11
CA LYS A 64 8.92 8.70 -7.33
C LYS A 64 8.71 7.83 -8.56
N VAL A 65 7.79 6.88 -8.48
CA VAL A 65 7.49 5.90 -9.53
C VAL A 65 6.00 5.91 -9.82
N LYS A 66 5.64 6.14 -11.09
CA LYS A 66 4.25 6.08 -11.56
C LYS A 66 3.86 4.63 -11.84
N LEU A 67 2.80 4.14 -11.20
CA LEU A 67 2.23 2.81 -11.44
C LEU A 67 1.01 2.90 -12.37
N PRO A 68 1.11 2.47 -13.64
CA PRO A 68 0.06 2.67 -14.64
C PRO A 68 -1.03 1.59 -14.58
N PHE A 69 -1.44 1.18 -13.38
CA PHE A 69 -2.49 0.18 -13.19
C PHE A 69 -3.49 0.60 -12.12
N ARG A 70 -4.76 0.29 -12.38
CA ARG A 70 -5.86 0.61 -11.48
C ARG A 70 -5.77 -0.22 -10.20
N TRP A 71 -6.12 0.41 -9.09
CA TRP A 71 -6.30 -0.23 -7.80
C TRP A 71 -7.36 -1.36 -7.86
N TYR A 72 -7.08 -2.49 -7.21
CA TYR A 72 -7.89 -3.73 -7.28
C TYR A 72 -8.02 -4.35 -8.70
N SER A 73 -6.99 -4.21 -9.53
CA SER A 73 -6.93 -4.89 -10.83
C SER A 73 -6.08 -6.15 -10.79
N VAL A 74 -6.35 -7.09 -11.70
CA VAL A 74 -5.47 -8.26 -11.89
C VAL A 74 -4.07 -7.83 -12.35
N LYS A 75 -3.98 -6.74 -13.14
CA LYS A 75 -2.72 -6.16 -13.59
C LYS A 75 -1.83 -5.75 -12.43
N GLU A 76 -2.40 -5.20 -11.36
CA GLU A 76 -1.65 -4.87 -10.14
C GLU A 76 -0.97 -6.09 -9.53
N GLN A 77 -1.70 -7.21 -9.43
CA GLN A 77 -1.19 -8.44 -8.82
C GLN A 77 -0.02 -9.06 -9.61
N LEU A 78 0.05 -8.81 -10.91
CA LEU A 78 1.11 -9.32 -11.80
C LEU A 78 2.27 -8.34 -11.96
N LEU A 79 1.98 -7.06 -12.14
CA LEU A 79 2.98 -6.04 -12.46
C LEU A 79 3.64 -5.48 -11.21
N PHE A 80 2.91 -5.25 -10.11
CA PHE A 80 3.50 -4.63 -8.92
C PHE A 80 4.69 -5.42 -8.35
N PRO A 81 4.69 -6.76 -8.30
CA PRO A 81 5.86 -7.56 -7.92
C PRO A 81 7.09 -7.30 -8.80
N PHE A 82 6.87 -7.09 -10.10
CA PHE A 82 7.94 -6.76 -11.04
C PHE A 82 8.54 -5.39 -10.73
N TYR A 83 7.71 -4.38 -10.42
CA TYR A 83 8.21 -3.08 -9.97
C TYR A 83 9.02 -3.20 -8.68
N ILE A 84 8.49 -3.92 -7.67
CA ILE A 84 9.19 -4.14 -6.39
C ILE A 84 10.58 -4.76 -6.63
N LYS A 85 10.67 -5.78 -7.49
CA LYS A 85 11.93 -6.43 -7.85
C LYS A 85 12.85 -5.48 -8.65
N LYS A 86 12.31 -4.73 -9.60
CA LYS A 86 13.06 -3.79 -10.46
C LYS A 86 13.81 -2.73 -9.65
N TYR A 87 13.20 -2.24 -8.56
CA TYR A 87 13.80 -1.22 -7.71
C TYR A 87 14.66 -1.78 -6.57
N ASN A 88 14.89 -3.11 -6.52
CA ASN A 88 15.71 -3.80 -5.51
C ASN A 88 15.41 -3.35 -4.07
N LEU A 89 14.13 -3.29 -3.73
CA LEU A 89 13.70 -2.84 -2.42
C LEU A 89 14.13 -3.84 -1.33
N ASP A 90 14.65 -3.32 -0.21
CA ASP A 90 14.94 -4.09 1.00
C ASP A 90 13.69 -4.30 1.85
N LEU A 91 12.80 -3.30 1.83
CA LEU A 91 11.55 -3.26 2.58
C LEU A 91 10.51 -2.48 1.77
N ILE A 92 9.25 -2.90 1.81
CA ILE A 92 8.12 -2.09 1.31
C ILE A 92 7.06 -1.89 2.40
N HIS A 93 6.57 -0.66 2.54
CA HIS A 93 5.44 -0.34 3.39
C HIS A 93 4.18 -0.14 2.55
N PHE A 94 3.25 -1.08 2.66
CA PHE A 94 1.91 -0.94 2.10
C PHE A 94 1.02 -0.18 3.09
N LEU A 95 0.54 0.99 2.71
CA LEU A 95 -0.33 1.78 3.58
C LEU A 95 -1.79 1.30 3.57
N HIS A 96 -2.08 0.26 2.77
CA HIS A 96 -3.37 -0.41 2.73
C HIS A 96 -3.21 -1.93 2.68
N PHE A 97 -4.28 -2.65 3.00
CA PHE A 97 -4.32 -4.12 2.97
C PHE A 97 -4.13 -4.73 1.57
N ASN A 98 -4.26 -3.94 0.51
CA ASN A 98 -4.18 -4.42 -0.87
C ASN A 98 -2.72 -4.62 -1.29
N ILE A 99 -2.20 -5.80 -0.97
CA ILE A 99 -0.85 -6.21 -1.34
C ILE A 99 -0.88 -7.11 -2.58
N PRO A 100 0.20 -7.18 -3.37
CA PRO A 100 0.35 -8.26 -4.31
C PRO A 100 0.45 -9.59 -3.56
N ILE A 101 -0.27 -10.61 -4.04
CA ILE A 101 -0.19 -11.97 -3.49
C ILE A 101 1.28 -12.41 -3.47
N PHE A 102 2.01 -12.24 -4.56
CA PHE A 102 3.44 -12.52 -4.59
C PHE A 102 4.27 -11.26 -4.38
N CYS A 103 4.70 -10.98 -3.15
CA CYS A 103 5.65 -9.91 -2.86
C CYS A 103 7.08 -10.50 -2.72
N PRO A 104 8.05 -10.13 -3.59
CA PRO A 104 9.40 -10.68 -3.54
C PRO A 104 10.27 -10.07 -2.43
N THR A 105 9.79 -9.01 -1.78
CA THR A 105 10.50 -8.25 -0.75
C THR A 105 9.74 -8.33 0.58
N LYS A 106 10.47 -8.19 1.70
CA LYS A 106 9.88 -8.06 3.04
C LYS A 106 8.97 -6.84 3.10
N PHE A 107 7.84 -6.93 3.81
CA PHE A 107 6.89 -5.82 3.84
C PHE A 107 6.24 -5.58 5.20
N ILE A 108 5.82 -4.34 5.39
CA ILE A 108 4.97 -3.88 6.49
C ILE A 108 3.64 -3.48 5.88
N VAL A 109 2.54 -3.74 6.57
CA VAL A 109 1.20 -3.35 6.10
C VAL A 109 0.48 -2.50 7.14
N THR A 110 -0.16 -1.43 6.70
CA THR A 110 -1.12 -0.68 7.51
C THR A 110 -2.54 -1.12 7.15
N ILE A 111 -3.28 -1.55 8.16
CA ILE A 111 -4.69 -1.93 8.04
C ILE A 111 -5.52 -0.86 8.73
N HIS A 112 -6.29 -0.13 7.94
CA HIS A 112 -7.20 0.91 8.43
C HIS A 112 -8.43 0.30 9.08
N ASP A 113 -9.14 -0.54 8.33
CA ASP A 113 -10.33 -1.23 8.80
C ASP A 113 -10.46 -2.61 8.17
N LEU A 114 -11.32 -3.42 8.78
CA LEU A 114 -11.71 -4.74 8.30
C LEU A 114 -13.21 -4.75 7.94
N ILE A 115 -13.75 -3.61 7.48
CA ILE A 115 -15.20 -3.43 7.27
C ILE A 115 -15.75 -4.50 6.31
N LEU A 116 -15.04 -4.80 5.22
CA LEU A 116 -15.47 -5.82 4.25
C LEU A 116 -15.47 -7.25 4.83
N THR A 117 -14.70 -7.51 5.89
CA THR A 117 -14.71 -8.79 6.60
C THR A 117 -15.90 -8.86 7.56
N ARG A 118 -16.23 -7.75 8.24
CA ARG A 118 -17.28 -7.70 9.28
C ARG A 118 -18.68 -7.43 8.72
N PHE A 119 -18.78 -6.72 7.61
CA PHE A 119 -20.04 -6.35 6.95
C PHE A 119 -20.03 -6.78 5.48
N PRO A 120 -20.22 -8.08 5.19
CA PRO A 120 -20.26 -8.56 3.82
C PRO A 120 -21.47 -7.94 3.09
N ALA A 121 -21.20 -7.12 2.07
CA ALA A 121 -22.20 -6.41 1.28
C ALA A 121 -23.01 -7.33 0.32
N ILE A 122 -23.37 -8.53 0.77
CA ILE A 122 -24.13 -9.53 0.01
C ILE A 122 -25.51 -8.99 -0.37
N LYS A 123 -26.13 -8.18 0.51
CA LYS A 123 -27.48 -7.64 0.31
C LYS A 123 -27.59 -6.42 -0.61
N ALA A 124 -26.48 -5.81 -1.04
CA ALA A 124 -26.47 -4.52 -1.76
C ALA A 124 -25.88 -4.57 -3.18
N THR A 125 -25.63 -5.76 -3.73
CA THR A 125 -24.98 -5.91 -5.05
C THR A 125 -25.98 -6.29 -6.15
N THR A 126 -26.10 -5.45 -7.18
CA THR A 126 -26.82 -5.69 -8.45
C THR A 126 -26.03 -6.55 -9.46
N ARG A 127 -24.87 -7.09 -9.08
CA ARG A 127 -23.99 -7.90 -9.95
C ARG A 127 -24.17 -9.41 -9.75
N ASN A 128 -23.86 -10.16 -10.81
CA ASN A 128 -23.85 -11.62 -10.83
C ASN A 128 -23.11 -12.22 -9.61
N LYS A 129 -23.82 -13.10 -8.89
CA LYS A 129 -23.40 -13.75 -7.64
C LYS A 129 -22.02 -14.42 -7.75
N PHE A 130 -21.67 -14.98 -8.91
CA PHE A 130 -20.37 -15.60 -9.16
C PHE A 130 -19.21 -14.60 -9.07
N ILE A 131 -19.37 -13.40 -9.63
CA ILE A 131 -18.35 -12.35 -9.61
C ILE A 131 -18.13 -11.86 -8.17
N TYR A 132 -19.21 -11.77 -7.39
CA TYR A 132 -19.12 -11.40 -5.98
C TYR A 132 -18.32 -12.44 -5.17
N ILE A 133 -18.62 -13.73 -5.34
CA ILE A 133 -17.91 -14.82 -4.66
C ILE A 133 -16.42 -14.78 -5.00
N LEU A 134 -16.08 -14.64 -6.29
CA LEU A 134 -14.68 -14.57 -6.72
C LEU A 134 -13.95 -13.36 -6.11
N LYS A 135 -14.58 -12.18 -6.09
CA LYS A 135 -13.99 -10.98 -5.47
C LYS A 135 -13.80 -11.14 -3.96
N ASN A 136 -14.77 -11.73 -3.26
CA ASN A 136 -14.67 -11.99 -1.83
C ASN A 136 -13.57 -13.02 -1.53
N LEU A 137 -13.42 -14.06 -2.35
CA LEU A 137 -12.33 -15.02 -2.22
C LEU A 137 -10.97 -14.33 -2.42
N ALA A 138 -10.82 -13.53 -3.48
CA ALA A 138 -9.60 -12.77 -3.74
C ALA A 138 -9.26 -11.82 -2.57
N TYR A 139 -10.25 -11.10 -2.05
CA TYR A 139 -10.08 -10.25 -0.87
C TYR A 139 -9.56 -11.03 0.35
N ARG A 140 -10.17 -12.19 0.65
CA ARG A 140 -9.76 -13.03 1.78
C ARG A 140 -8.35 -13.58 1.61
N LEU A 141 -7.98 -13.96 0.38
CA LEU A 141 -6.64 -14.44 0.07
C LEU A 141 -5.59 -13.34 0.26
N VAL A 142 -5.84 -12.14 -0.28
CA VAL A 142 -4.94 -10.98 -0.13
C VAL A 142 -4.81 -10.61 1.34
N LEU A 143 -5.92 -10.52 2.08
CA LEU A 143 -5.90 -10.16 3.50
C LEU A 143 -5.15 -11.21 4.34
N ARG A 144 -5.44 -12.51 4.13
CA ARG A 144 -4.74 -13.59 4.83
C ARG A 144 -3.23 -13.54 4.57
N ARG A 145 -2.83 -13.22 3.34
CA ARG A 145 -1.42 -13.08 2.99
C ARG A 145 -0.79 -11.84 3.60
N ALA A 146 -1.52 -10.72 3.65
CA ALA A 146 -1.05 -9.51 4.33
C ALA A 146 -0.79 -9.75 5.81
N ILE A 147 -1.67 -10.51 6.48
CA ILE A 147 -1.52 -10.84 7.89
C ILE A 147 -0.36 -11.83 8.09
N ASN A 148 -0.30 -12.91 7.32
CA ASN A 148 0.64 -14.01 7.57
C ASN A 148 2.08 -13.71 7.11
N ASN A 149 2.26 -12.88 6.09
CA ASN A 149 3.57 -12.68 5.45
C ASN A 149 4.18 -11.30 5.73
N SER A 150 3.47 -10.39 6.41
CA SER A 150 4.05 -9.10 6.82
C SER A 150 5.02 -9.28 7.99
N LEU A 151 6.08 -8.47 8.01
CA LEU A 151 6.98 -8.40 9.17
C LEU A 151 6.30 -7.75 10.36
N LYS A 152 5.48 -6.73 10.08
CA LYS A 152 4.70 -5.98 11.06
C LYS A 152 3.39 -5.53 10.44
N ILE A 153 2.36 -5.51 11.26
CA ILE A 153 1.04 -4.97 10.94
C ILE A 153 0.85 -3.72 11.79
N ILE A 154 0.54 -2.61 11.13
CA ILE A 154 0.17 -1.35 11.79
C ILE A 154 -1.35 -1.23 11.69
N THR A 155 -2.01 -1.07 12.83
CA THR A 155 -3.46 -0.84 12.90
C THR A 155 -3.72 0.57 13.41
N ILE A 156 -4.70 1.26 12.83
CA ILE A 156 -5.05 2.63 13.27
C ILE A 156 -5.90 2.67 14.55
N SER A 157 -6.37 1.52 15.03
CA SER A 157 -7.16 1.41 16.27
C SER A 157 -7.01 0.03 16.91
N GLU A 158 -7.22 -0.04 18.23
CA GLU A 158 -7.29 -1.32 18.97
C GLU A 158 -8.49 -2.18 18.51
N PHE A 159 -9.52 -1.59 17.90
CA PHE A 159 -10.67 -2.33 17.37
C PHE A 159 -10.34 -3.10 16.09
N THR A 160 -9.46 -2.55 15.25
CA THR A 160 -8.94 -3.23 14.05
C THR A 160 -7.89 -4.29 14.41
N LYS A 161 -7.19 -4.11 15.54
CA LYS A 161 -6.15 -5.03 16.03
C LYS A 161 -6.72 -6.33 16.62
N LYS A 162 -7.88 -6.24 17.26
CA LYS A 162 -8.63 -7.39 17.79
C LYS A 162 -9.35 -8.14 16.67
#